data_AF-A0A2V7KTV9-F1
#
_entry.id   AF-A0A2V7KTV9-F1
#
_cell.length_a   1.000
_cell.length_b   1.000
_cell.length_c   1.000
_cell.angle_alpha   90.00
_cell.angle_beta   90.00
_cell.angle_gamma   90.00
#
_symmetry.space_group_name_H-M   'P 1'
#
loop_
_entity.id
_entity.type
_entity.pdbx_description
1 polymer ?
#
loop_
_entity_poly.entity_id
_entity_poly.type
_entity_poly.pdbx_seq_one_letter_code
_entity_poly.pdbx_strand_id
1 'polypeptide(L)'
;MKRLLLTLTLTGVIVACSDAGGVDPEAIPGPELVAVRMALDSAFLHDTSLDPAFTGDSGLYALMSVVVFPFMDRATRIAQGSGGDTTRVAGIEFDIDATQGGSHITSNLTAILAWRGYHGATGTMDSVFFLLGAGRAPIADSLWSRFTLDTTGTGTGFVIHQAADSTVKKWLSRSGHLHTTSSQYGSSQGGSTFNVARGMLNGEFTITAKSVPDSSTTVTSALDFGSGARAVRVKIRGTLP
;
A
#
# COMPACT_ATOMS: atom_id res chain seq x y z
N MET A 1 2.14 15.30 20.66
CA MET A 1 1.90 15.08 19.21
C MET A 1 0.41 15.25 18.97
N LYS A 2 -0.02 16.43 18.52
CA LYS A 2 -1.44 16.82 18.41
C LYS A 2 -1.97 16.46 17.01
N ARG A 3 -3.03 15.63 16.99
CA ARG A 3 -4.00 15.34 15.90
C ARG A 3 -3.54 15.67 14.47
N LEU A 4 -3.06 14.64 13.77
CA LEU A 4 -2.80 14.60 12.32
C LEU A 4 -4.02 14.06 11.52
N LEU A 5 -5.22 14.17 12.08
CA LEU A 5 -6.45 13.59 11.51
C LEU A 5 -6.98 14.43 10.34
N LEU A 6 -6.53 14.04 9.15
CA LEU A 6 -7.30 13.89 7.90
C LEU A 6 -8.58 14.73 7.74
N THR A 7 -8.43 15.88 7.08
CA THR A 7 -9.44 16.48 6.20
C THR A 7 -8.97 16.42 4.75
N LEU A 8 -8.56 15.24 4.29
CA LEU A 8 -8.42 14.94 2.86
C LEU A 8 -9.79 14.47 2.32
N THR A 9 -10.80 15.34 2.38
CA THR A 9 -11.94 15.22 1.46
C THR A 9 -11.45 15.66 0.09
N LEU A 10 -10.73 14.77 -0.59
CA LEU A 10 -10.32 14.94 -1.97
C LEU A 10 -11.56 14.95 -2.85
N THR A 11 -12.10 16.14 -3.10
CA THR A 11 -12.86 16.44 -4.32
C THR A 11 -11.90 16.27 -5.49
N GLY A 12 -11.78 15.03 -5.93
CA GLY A 12 -10.89 14.61 -6.99
C GLY A 12 -11.28 13.23 -7.44
N VAL A 13 -12.51 13.09 -7.96
CA VAL A 13 -12.86 12.00 -8.86
C VAL A 13 -11.94 12.16 -10.07
N ILE A 14 -10.74 11.59 -10.00
CA ILE A 14 -9.96 11.33 -11.20
C ILE A 14 -10.62 10.10 -11.80
N VAL A 15 -11.66 10.39 -12.59
CA VAL A 15 -12.30 9.46 -13.51
C VAL A 15 -11.17 8.69 -14.19
N ALA A 16 -11.29 7.36 -14.15
CA ALA A 16 -10.47 6.45 -14.92
C ALA A 16 -10.29 7.00 -16.34
N CYS A 17 -9.11 7.50 -16.67
CA CYS A 17 -8.80 7.82 -18.05
C CYS A 17 -8.92 6.53 -18.84
N SER A 18 -9.93 6.52 -19.71
CA SER A 18 -10.18 5.53 -20.74
C SER A 18 -8.92 5.32 -21.56
N ASP A 19 -8.30 4.15 -21.43
CA ASP A 19 -7.42 3.67 -22.49
C ASP A 19 -8.32 3.30 -23.67
N ALA A 20 -8.31 4.17 -24.68
CA ALA A 20 -8.94 3.89 -25.96
C ALA A 20 -8.12 2.82 -26.67
N GLY A 21 -8.69 1.63 -26.82
CA GLY A 21 -8.28 0.64 -27.82
C GLY A 21 -7.22 -0.38 -27.39
N GLY A 22 -7.54 -1.22 -26.41
CA GLY A 22 -6.79 -2.44 -26.12
C GLY A 22 -7.37 -3.19 -24.93
N VAL A 23 -7.43 -4.52 -24.99
CA VAL A 23 -7.70 -5.34 -23.79
C VAL A 23 -6.44 -5.28 -22.94
N ASP A 24 -6.48 -4.65 -21.77
CA ASP A 24 -5.34 -4.67 -20.83
C ASP A 24 -5.14 -6.11 -20.35
N PRO A 25 -4.05 -6.81 -20.72
CA PRO A 25 -3.81 -8.18 -20.27
C PRO A 25 -3.61 -8.28 -18.75
N GLU A 26 -3.27 -7.16 -18.12
CA GLU A 26 -3.11 -7.05 -16.67
C GLU A 26 -4.40 -6.63 -15.96
N ALA A 27 -5.52 -6.48 -16.67
CA ALA A 27 -6.81 -6.16 -16.06
C ALA A 27 -7.11 -7.10 -14.89
N ILE A 28 -7.58 -6.51 -13.80
CA ILE A 28 -7.90 -7.21 -12.57
C ILE A 28 -9.42 -7.35 -12.52
N PRO A 29 -9.96 -8.57 -12.41
CA PRO A 29 -11.39 -8.77 -12.27
C PRO A 29 -11.96 -7.96 -11.10
N GLY A 30 -13.10 -7.30 -11.30
CA GLY A 30 -13.79 -6.56 -10.24
C GLY A 30 -14.00 -7.36 -8.95
N PRO A 31 -14.43 -8.63 -9.01
CA PRO A 31 -14.56 -9.48 -7.83
C PRO A 31 -13.24 -9.70 -7.05
N GLU A 32 -12.10 -9.74 -7.74
CA GLU A 32 -10.79 -9.85 -7.11
C GLU A 32 -10.46 -8.56 -6.34
N LEU A 33 -10.67 -7.39 -6.96
CA LEU A 33 -10.48 -6.09 -6.30
C LEU A 33 -11.38 -5.91 -5.07
N VAL A 34 -12.63 -6.40 -5.14
CA VAL A 34 -13.56 -6.40 -4.00
C VAL A 34 -13.04 -7.30 -2.87
N ALA A 35 -12.52 -8.48 -3.18
CA ALA A 35 -11.95 -9.37 -2.17
C ALA A 35 -10.73 -8.76 -1.48
N VAL A 36 -9.82 -8.11 -2.24
CA VAL A 36 -8.70 -7.36 -1.64
C VAL A 36 -9.24 -6.27 -0.72
N ARG A 37 -10.21 -5.49 -1.20
CA ARG A 37 -10.82 -4.41 -0.41
C ARG A 37 -11.44 -4.91 0.89
N MET A 38 -12.21 -6.00 0.82
CA MET A 38 -12.84 -6.61 2.00
C MET A 38 -11.81 -7.11 3.01
N ALA A 39 -10.69 -7.69 2.55
CA ALA A 39 -9.61 -8.11 3.42
C ALA A 39 -8.96 -6.91 4.15
N LEU A 40 -8.72 -5.81 3.44
CA LEU A 40 -8.15 -4.58 4.00
C LEU A 40 -9.13 -3.89 4.96
N ASP A 41 -10.42 -3.80 4.61
CA ASP A 41 -11.46 -3.23 5.47
C ASP A 41 -11.59 -4.02 6.77
N SER A 42 -11.66 -5.35 6.66
CA SER A 42 -11.75 -6.26 7.82
C SER A 42 -10.51 -6.18 8.72
N ALA A 43 -9.34 -5.91 8.16
CA ALA A 43 -8.10 -5.81 8.91
C ALA A 43 -7.93 -4.45 9.63
N PHE A 44 -8.45 -3.35 9.07
CA PHE A 44 -8.05 -2.00 9.48
C PHE A 44 -9.18 -1.02 9.83
N LEU A 45 -10.40 -1.16 9.29
CA LEU A 45 -11.46 -0.15 9.41
C LEU A 45 -11.82 0.19 10.87
N HIS A 46 -11.65 -0.76 11.79
CA HIS A 46 -11.95 -0.63 13.22
C HIS A 46 -10.82 -1.13 14.13
N ASP A 47 -9.59 -1.13 13.63
CA ASP A 47 -8.47 -1.75 14.32
C ASP A 47 -7.86 -0.84 15.40
N THR A 48 -8.24 -1.10 16.64
CA THR A 48 -7.76 -0.38 17.83
C THR A 48 -6.47 -0.97 18.41
N SER A 49 -5.95 -2.06 17.83
CA SER A 49 -4.72 -2.72 18.32
C SER A 49 -3.42 -2.06 17.85
N LEU A 50 -3.50 -1.16 16.87
CA LEU A 50 -2.36 -0.44 16.34
C LEU A 50 -2.03 0.78 17.19
N ASP A 51 -0.74 1.13 17.25
CA ASP A 51 -0.23 2.25 18.04
C ASP A 51 -0.98 3.55 17.67
N PRO A 52 -1.63 4.24 18.61
CA PRO A 52 -2.33 5.50 18.35
C PRO A 52 -1.45 6.59 17.73
N ALA A 53 -0.13 6.56 17.95
CA ALA A 53 0.83 7.45 17.30
C ALA A 53 0.98 7.15 15.80
N PHE A 54 0.70 5.90 15.39
CA PHE A 54 0.65 5.46 14.01
C PHE A 54 -0.77 5.55 13.42
N THR A 55 -1.82 5.40 14.24
CA THR A 55 -3.17 5.10 13.73
C THR A 55 -4.35 5.87 14.30
N GLY A 56 -4.19 6.81 15.25
CA GLY A 56 -5.29 7.50 15.96
C GLY A 56 -6.69 7.30 15.36
N ASP A 57 -7.48 6.39 15.96
CA ASP A 57 -8.81 5.84 15.62
C ASP A 57 -9.12 5.40 14.17
N SER A 58 -8.34 5.77 13.15
CA SER A 58 -8.52 5.33 11.74
C SER A 58 -7.45 5.86 10.77
N GLY A 59 -6.36 6.48 11.25
CA GLY A 59 -5.40 7.19 10.40
C GLY A 59 -4.77 6.35 9.27
N LEU A 60 -4.40 5.10 9.56
CA LEU A 60 -3.86 4.18 8.56
C LEU A 60 -4.91 3.75 7.54
N TYR A 61 -6.11 3.39 7.99
CA TYR A 61 -7.21 3.04 7.09
C TYR A 61 -7.64 4.23 6.24
N ALA A 62 -7.66 5.43 6.81
CA ALA A 62 -7.97 6.66 6.11
C ALA A 62 -6.88 6.99 5.07
N LEU A 63 -5.59 6.78 5.39
CA LEU A 63 -4.51 6.81 4.41
C LEU A 63 -4.79 5.78 3.30
N MET A 64 -4.93 4.50 3.63
CA MET A 64 -5.19 3.44 2.64
C MET A 64 -6.41 3.73 1.76
N SER A 65 -7.48 4.28 2.32
CA SER A 65 -8.69 4.57 1.58
C SER A 65 -8.60 5.72 0.61
N VAL A 66 -7.78 6.72 0.91
CA VAL A 66 -7.55 7.85 0.03
C VAL A 66 -6.49 7.54 -1.02
N VAL A 67 -5.47 6.74 -0.68
CA VAL A 67 -4.25 6.67 -1.50
C VAL A 67 -3.83 5.29 -1.94
N VAL A 68 -4.42 4.21 -1.41
CA VAL A 68 -4.12 2.83 -1.84
C VAL A 68 -5.29 2.25 -2.63
N PHE A 69 -6.50 2.31 -2.08
CA PHE A 69 -7.68 1.72 -2.69
C PHE A 69 -7.99 2.25 -4.11
N PRO A 70 -7.80 3.55 -4.42
CA PRO A 70 -8.06 4.05 -5.78
C PRO A 70 -7.12 3.50 -6.86
N PHE A 71 -5.99 2.89 -6.49
CA PHE A 71 -4.95 2.45 -7.44
C PHE A 71 -4.73 0.93 -7.44
N MET A 72 -5.58 0.16 -6.78
CA MET A 72 -5.49 -1.31 -6.79
C MET A 72 -5.66 -1.89 -8.19
N ASP A 73 -6.46 -1.24 -9.05
CA ASP A 73 -6.66 -1.62 -10.46
C ASP A 73 -5.35 -1.55 -11.28
N ARG A 74 -4.30 -0.93 -10.75
CA ARG A 74 -3.01 -0.78 -11.40
C ARG A 74 -2.01 -1.87 -11.08
N ALA A 75 -2.34 -2.89 -10.31
CA ALA A 75 -1.33 -3.90 -9.99
C ALA A 75 -0.85 -4.71 -11.20
N THR A 76 0.43 -5.07 -11.19
CA THR A 76 1.09 -5.96 -12.15
C THR A 76 1.17 -7.38 -11.61
N ARG A 77 0.97 -8.40 -12.45
CA ARG A 77 1.33 -9.79 -12.10
C ARG A 77 2.83 -9.97 -12.10
N ILE A 78 3.36 -10.39 -10.96
CA ILE A 78 4.72 -10.86 -10.79
C ILE A 78 4.68 -12.36 -10.58
N ALA A 79 5.29 -13.11 -11.50
CA ALA A 79 5.39 -14.57 -11.38
C ALA A 79 6.29 -14.95 -10.19
N GLN A 80 5.82 -15.87 -9.36
CA GLN A 80 6.59 -16.43 -8.26
C GLN A 80 7.07 -17.82 -8.61
N GLY A 81 8.37 -17.93 -8.94
CA GLY A 81 9.01 -19.20 -9.28
C GLY A 81 8.42 -19.87 -10.53
N SER A 82 8.71 -21.17 -10.68
CA SER A 82 8.33 -21.97 -11.86
C SER A 82 6.91 -22.56 -11.79
N GLY A 83 6.16 -22.31 -10.71
CA GLY A 83 4.89 -22.98 -10.39
C GLY A 83 3.63 -22.34 -10.96
N GLY A 84 3.74 -21.20 -11.64
CA GLY A 84 2.58 -20.47 -12.18
C GLY A 84 1.82 -19.62 -11.14
N ASP A 85 2.23 -19.65 -9.89
CA ASP A 85 1.72 -18.74 -8.86
C ASP A 85 2.10 -17.30 -9.23
N THR A 86 1.12 -16.40 -9.15
CA THR A 86 1.32 -14.98 -9.43
C THR A 86 0.93 -14.16 -8.22
N THR A 87 1.75 -13.17 -7.92
CA THR A 87 1.44 -12.12 -6.95
C THR A 87 1.15 -10.84 -7.71
N ARG A 88 0.01 -10.24 -7.45
CA ARG A 88 -0.30 -8.89 -7.94
C ARG A 88 0.42 -7.88 -7.07
N VAL A 89 1.02 -6.85 -7.67
CA VAL A 89 1.75 -5.80 -6.96
C VAL A 89 1.39 -4.42 -7.51
N ALA A 90 0.98 -3.52 -6.62
CA ALA A 90 0.82 -2.09 -6.90
C ALA A 90 1.77 -1.29 -6.01
N GLY A 91 2.57 -0.42 -6.64
CA GLY A 91 3.45 0.52 -5.94
C GLY A 91 2.86 1.91 -5.83
N ILE A 92 3.08 2.61 -4.72
CA ILE A 92 2.65 3.99 -4.55
C ILE A 92 3.78 4.78 -3.90
N GLU A 93 4.25 5.84 -4.54
CA GLU A 93 5.16 6.80 -3.93
C GLU A 93 4.43 8.08 -3.54
N PHE A 94 4.71 8.58 -2.34
CA PHE A 94 4.22 9.85 -1.84
C PHE A 94 5.32 10.89 -1.87
N ASP A 95 4.92 12.06 -2.30
CA ASP A 95 5.71 13.28 -2.26
C ASP A 95 4.82 14.35 -1.65
N ILE A 96 4.94 14.54 -0.34
CA ILE A 96 4.12 15.48 0.43
C ILE A 96 5.00 16.66 0.80
N ASP A 97 4.53 17.85 0.44
CA ASP A 97 5.12 19.13 0.84
C ASP A 97 3.97 20.14 0.95
N ALA A 98 3.33 20.15 2.13
CA ALA A 98 2.06 20.81 2.33
C ALA A 98 1.98 21.49 3.71
N THR A 99 1.08 22.44 3.88
CA THR A 99 0.80 23.09 5.17
C THR A 99 -0.56 22.67 5.67
N GLN A 100 -0.65 22.12 6.89
CA GLN A 100 -1.92 21.77 7.53
C GLN A 100 -2.01 22.43 8.90
N GLY A 101 -3.09 23.17 9.17
CA GLY A 101 -3.28 23.86 10.45
C GLY A 101 -2.13 24.80 10.82
N GLY A 102 -1.49 25.43 9.82
CA GLY A 102 -0.32 26.31 10.00
C GLY A 102 1.02 25.59 10.20
N SER A 103 1.03 24.25 10.24
CA SER A 103 2.25 23.44 10.33
C SER A 103 2.66 22.95 8.96
N HIS A 104 3.94 23.11 8.62
CA HIS A 104 4.51 22.58 7.37
C HIS A 104 4.83 21.09 7.55
N ILE A 105 4.41 20.27 6.60
CA ILE A 105 4.54 18.82 6.56
C ILE A 105 5.28 18.45 5.28
N THR A 106 6.49 17.92 5.43
CA THR A 106 7.22 17.29 4.33
C THR A 106 7.39 15.81 4.63
N SER A 107 6.94 14.95 3.73
CA SER A 107 7.07 13.50 3.89
C SER A 107 7.17 12.81 2.53
N ASN A 108 8.11 11.87 2.44
CA ASN A 108 8.29 10.99 1.30
C ASN A 108 8.06 9.56 1.77
N LEU A 109 7.21 8.82 1.09
CA LEU A 109 6.84 7.47 1.51
C LEU A 109 6.71 6.56 0.30
N THR A 110 6.98 5.29 0.50
CA THR A 110 6.70 4.25 -0.49
C THR A 110 5.77 3.23 0.13
N ALA A 111 4.67 2.93 -0.53
CA ALA A 111 3.75 1.88 -0.17
C ALA A 111 3.75 0.78 -1.24
N ILE A 112 3.77 -0.47 -0.81
CA ILE A 112 3.57 -1.64 -1.67
C ILE A 112 2.31 -2.35 -1.20
N LEU A 113 1.33 -2.48 -2.09
CA LEU A 113 0.21 -3.39 -1.92
C LEU A 113 0.46 -4.61 -2.81
N ALA A 114 0.49 -5.79 -2.22
CA ALA A 114 0.60 -7.03 -2.97
C ALA A 114 -0.44 -8.06 -2.51
N TRP A 115 -0.91 -8.94 -3.39
CA TRP A 115 -1.83 -10.00 -3.02
C TRP A 115 -1.74 -11.21 -3.95
N ARG A 116 -2.23 -12.35 -3.46
CA ARG A 116 -2.26 -13.61 -4.21
C ARG A 116 -3.35 -14.54 -3.70
N GLY A 117 -3.67 -15.54 -4.52
CA GLY A 117 -4.58 -16.62 -4.15
C GLY A 117 -6.03 -16.19 -4.04
N TYR A 118 -6.56 -15.55 -5.08
CA TYR A 118 -7.98 -15.22 -5.14
C TYR A 118 -8.83 -16.47 -5.37
N HIS A 119 -9.83 -16.69 -4.51
CA HIS A 119 -10.78 -17.80 -4.60
C HIS A 119 -12.14 -17.31 -5.07
N GLY A 120 -12.48 -17.57 -6.34
CA GLY A 120 -13.74 -17.08 -6.94
C GLY A 120 -15.01 -17.62 -6.30
N ALA A 121 -14.98 -18.84 -5.72
CA ALA A 121 -16.15 -19.45 -5.09
C ALA A 121 -16.53 -18.79 -3.74
N THR A 122 -15.54 -18.33 -2.99
CA THR A 122 -15.72 -17.76 -1.65
C THR A 122 -15.57 -16.24 -1.63
N GLY A 123 -14.99 -15.66 -2.68
CA GLY A 123 -14.68 -14.23 -2.73
C GLY A 123 -13.57 -13.81 -1.78
N THR A 124 -12.61 -14.71 -1.49
CA THR A 124 -11.56 -14.49 -0.47
C THR A 124 -10.16 -14.49 -1.09
N MET A 125 -9.20 -13.95 -0.35
CA MET A 125 -7.77 -13.94 -0.70
C MET A 125 -6.96 -14.82 0.25
N ASP A 126 -6.03 -15.63 -0.29
CA ASP A 126 -5.06 -16.34 0.53
C ASP A 126 -4.18 -15.38 1.32
N SER A 127 -3.70 -14.32 0.68
CA SER A 127 -2.83 -13.33 1.34
C SER A 127 -2.90 -11.96 0.67
N VAL A 128 -2.95 -10.92 1.49
CA VAL A 128 -2.74 -9.52 1.14
C VAL A 128 -1.58 -8.99 1.99
N PHE A 129 -0.64 -8.31 1.35
CA PHE A 129 0.52 -7.69 1.95
C PHE A 129 0.44 -6.19 1.76
N PHE A 130 0.62 -5.43 2.82
CA PHE A 130 0.70 -3.98 2.75
C PHE A 130 1.97 -3.53 3.46
N LEU A 131 2.91 -2.95 2.72
CA LEU A 131 4.17 -2.46 3.25
C LEU A 131 4.25 -0.94 3.08
N LEU A 132 4.87 -0.29 4.04
CA LEU A 132 5.13 1.15 4.06
C LEU A 132 6.59 1.38 4.43
N GLY A 133 7.26 2.25 3.69
CA GLY A 133 8.65 2.65 3.90
C GLY A 133 8.80 4.17 3.92
N ALA A 134 9.75 4.66 4.70
CA ALA A 134 10.11 6.06 4.81
C ALA A 134 11.07 6.48 3.68
N GLY A 135 10.51 6.96 2.57
CA GLY A 135 11.23 7.61 1.48
C GLY A 135 10.70 7.24 0.10
N ARG A 136 11.47 7.56 -0.95
CA ARG A 136 11.18 7.21 -2.36
C ARG A 136 12.40 6.55 -2.97
N ALA A 137 12.20 5.70 -3.97
CA ALA A 137 13.29 4.95 -4.57
C ALA A 137 14.45 5.86 -5.05
N PRO A 138 15.73 5.47 -4.83
CA PRO A 138 16.16 4.27 -4.13
C PRO A 138 16.07 4.42 -2.60
N ILE A 139 15.46 3.44 -1.91
CA ILE A 139 15.46 3.32 -0.45
C ILE A 139 15.68 1.89 -0.02
N ALA A 140 16.31 1.74 1.15
CA ALA A 140 16.52 0.46 1.81
C ALA A 140 15.99 0.56 3.24
N ASP A 141 14.71 0.23 3.42
CA ASP A 141 14.04 0.32 4.71
C ASP A 141 14.02 -1.03 5.40
N SER A 142 14.41 -1.07 6.67
CA SER A 142 14.17 -2.22 7.53
C SER A 142 12.74 -2.20 8.04
N LEU A 143 12.08 -3.36 8.15
CA LEU A 143 10.71 -3.46 8.65
C LEU A 143 10.67 -3.72 10.16
N TRP A 144 9.91 -2.92 10.88
CA TRP A 144 9.81 -2.95 12.34
C TRP A 144 8.34 -3.06 12.77
N SER A 145 8.10 -3.33 14.05
CA SER A 145 6.74 -3.32 14.63
C SER A 145 6.24 -1.92 14.98
N ARG A 146 7.15 -0.94 15.06
CA ARG A 146 6.85 0.47 15.26
C ARG A 146 7.40 1.24 14.07
N PHE A 147 6.57 2.06 13.44
CA PHE A 147 6.96 2.88 12.32
C PHE A 147 6.52 4.31 12.53
N THR A 148 7.43 5.22 12.22
CA THR A 148 7.21 6.66 12.24
C THR A 148 7.71 7.21 10.90
N LEU A 149 6.94 8.15 10.34
CA LEU A 149 7.19 8.70 8.99
C LEU A 149 8.44 9.59 8.91
N ASP A 150 9.10 9.81 10.06
CA ASP A 150 10.21 10.75 10.25
C ASP A 150 11.60 10.09 10.25
N THR A 151 11.65 8.76 10.26
CA THR A 151 12.93 8.03 10.35
C THR A 151 13.22 7.31 9.04
N THR A 152 14.05 7.92 8.20
CA THR A 152 14.57 7.29 6.96
C THR A 152 15.21 5.93 7.27
N GLY A 153 15.04 4.94 6.39
CA GLY A 153 15.57 3.59 6.60
C GLY A 153 14.66 2.70 7.45
N THR A 154 13.47 3.16 7.79
CA THR A 154 12.47 2.40 8.56
C THR A 154 11.20 2.21 7.76
N GLY A 155 10.56 1.07 7.99
CA GLY A 155 9.31 0.68 7.39
C GLY A 155 8.47 -0.19 8.32
N THR A 156 7.24 -0.47 7.91
CA THR A 156 6.36 -1.45 8.53
C THR A 156 5.64 -2.25 7.46
N GLY A 157 5.15 -3.43 7.83
CA GLY A 157 4.42 -4.29 6.94
C GLY A 157 3.33 -5.07 7.64
N PHE A 158 2.27 -5.35 6.90
CA PHE A 158 1.12 -6.10 7.33
C PHE A 158 0.94 -7.30 6.41
N VAL A 159 0.64 -8.44 7.02
CA VAL A 159 0.20 -9.64 6.32
C VAL A 159 -1.23 -9.91 6.74
N ILE A 160 -2.13 -10.06 5.78
CA ILE A 160 -3.55 -10.27 6.00
C ILE A 160 -3.92 -11.54 5.26
N HIS A 161 -4.45 -12.52 5.98
CA HIS A 161 -5.00 -13.73 5.39
C HIS A 161 -6.49 -13.75 5.63
N GLN A 162 -7.27 -14.05 4.59
CA GLN A 162 -8.72 -14.20 4.70
C GLN A 162 -9.09 -15.66 4.49
N ALA A 163 -9.60 -16.30 5.54
CA ALA A 163 -10.12 -17.65 5.43
C ALA A 163 -11.42 -17.68 4.60
N ALA A 164 -11.72 -18.84 4.01
CA ALA A 164 -12.93 -19.05 3.21
C ALA A 164 -14.24 -18.75 3.95
N ASP A 165 -14.24 -18.83 5.29
CA ASP A 165 -15.36 -18.50 6.18
C ASP A 165 -15.44 -17.00 6.53
N SER A 166 -14.66 -16.15 5.84
CA SER A 166 -14.46 -14.71 6.09
C SER A 166 -13.71 -14.36 7.37
N THR A 167 -13.10 -15.33 8.07
CA THR A 167 -12.24 -15.00 9.22
C THR A 167 -10.94 -14.38 8.75
N VAL A 168 -10.71 -13.12 9.11
CA VAL A 168 -9.47 -12.40 8.80
C VAL A 168 -8.46 -12.55 9.92
N LYS A 169 -7.24 -12.92 9.55
CA LYS A 169 -6.09 -12.91 10.44
C LYS A 169 -5.09 -11.87 9.93
N LYS A 170 -4.58 -11.06 10.86
CA LYS A 170 -3.67 -9.95 10.59
C LYS A 170 -2.39 -10.12 11.40
N TRP A 171 -1.24 -9.99 10.74
CA TRP A 171 0.09 -10.03 11.32
C TRP A 171 0.85 -8.75 10.98
N LEU A 172 1.66 -8.28 11.91
CA LEU A 172 2.48 -7.09 11.79
C LEU A 172 3.95 -7.51 11.70
N SER A 173 4.75 -6.80 10.91
CA SER A 173 6.19 -7.03 10.76
C SER A 173 6.91 -7.01 12.11
N ARG A 174 7.87 -7.91 12.25
CA ARG A 174 8.87 -7.95 13.33
C ARG A 174 10.28 -7.78 12.78
N SER A 175 10.49 -8.19 11.53
CA SER A 175 11.72 -7.99 10.77
C SER A 175 11.44 -8.10 9.28
N GLY A 176 12.47 -7.85 8.47
CA GLY A 176 12.39 -7.85 7.02
C GLY A 176 12.89 -6.52 6.45
N HIS A 177 12.64 -6.30 5.17
CA HIS A 177 12.99 -5.09 4.49
C HIS A 177 12.01 -4.76 3.36
N LEU A 178 11.92 -3.47 3.02
CA LEU A 178 11.39 -2.96 1.77
C LEU A 178 12.53 -2.21 1.07
N HIS A 179 13.04 -2.77 -0.03
CA HIS A 179 14.11 -2.18 -0.81
C HIS A 179 13.56 -1.79 -2.17
N THR A 180 13.41 -0.49 -2.43
CA THR A 180 13.07 -0.02 -3.78
C THR A 180 14.32 0.52 -4.43
N THR A 181 14.57 0.10 -5.67
CA THR A 181 15.84 0.34 -6.37
C THR A 181 15.75 1.48 -7.36
N SER A 182 14.62 1.61 -8.04
CA SER A 182 14.37 2.69 -8.98
C SER A 182 12.89 2.94 -9.16
N SER A 183 12.53 4.19 -9.47
CA SER A 183 11.18 4.55 -9.85
C SER A 183 11.19 5.50 -11.05
N GLN A 184 10.25 5.29 -11.96
CA GLN A 184 10.12 6.07 -13.20
C GLN A 184 8.65 6.42 -13.40
N TYR A 185 8.35 7.71 -13.51
CA TYR A 185 6.98 8.19 -13.69
C TYR A 185 6.89 9.11 -14.89
N GLY A 186 5.78 9.00 -15.61
CA GLY A 186 5.43 9.90 -16.71
C GLY A 186 4.86 11.22 -16.22
N SER A 187 4.08 11.86 -17.08
CA SER A 187 3.43 13.13 -16.78
C SER A 187 2.40 13.01 -15.67
N SER A 188 2.38 13.99 -14.78
CA SER A 188 1.35 14.13 -13.74
C SER A 188 0.00 14.54 -14.34
N GLN A 189 -1.08 13.96 -13.82
CA GLN A 189 -2.46 14.41 -14.04
C GLN A 189 -3.05 14.92 -12.72
N GLY A 190 -3.77 16.03 -12.76
CA GLY A 190 -4.40 16.63 -11.57
C GLY A 190 -4.19 18.15 -11.49
N GLY A 191 -4.41 18.69 -10.30
CA GLY A 191 -4.28 20.12 -10.01
C GLY A 191 -2.95 20.48 -9.34
N SER A 192 -2.81 21.75 -8.95
CA SER A 192 -1.65 22.27 -8.23
C SER A 192 -1.47 21.66 -6.85
N THR A 193 -2.57 21.37 -6.14
CA THR A 193 -2.59 20.81 -4.78
C THR A 193 -2.42 19.29 -4.77
N PHE A 194 -3.02 18.59 -5.73
CA PHE A 194 -3.00 17.14 -5.82
C PHE A 194 -2.82 16.70 -7.26
N ASN A 195 -1.76 15.92 -7.52
CA ASN A 195 -1.55 15.31 -8.82
C ASN A 195 -0.97 13.90 -8.70
N VAL A 196 -1.26 13.09 -9.70
CA VAL A 196 -0.89 11.69 -9.78
C VAL A 196 -0.14 11.45 -11.08
N ALA A 197 1.07 10.91 -11.00
CA ALA A 197 1.81 10.44 -12.16
C ALA A 197 1.82 8.91 -12.18
N ARG A 198 1.56 8.30 -13.33
CA ARG A 198 1.66 6.84 -13.51
C ARG A 198 3.09 6.45 -13.89
N GLY A 199 3.52 5.27 -13.50
CA GLY A 199 4.89 4.84 -13.67
C GLY A 199 5.16 3.39 -13.31
N MET A 200 6.42 3.10 -13.07
CA MET A 200 6.93 1.82 -12.60
C MET A 200 7.82 2.02 -11.37
N LEU A 201 7.77 1.04 -10.48
CA LEU A 201 8.60 0.96 -9.28
C LEU A 201 9.26 -0.42 -9.26
N ASN A 202 10.57 -0.44 -9.09
CA ASN A 202 11.38 -1.66 -9.01
C ASN A 202 11.87 -1.84 -7.58
N GLY A 203 12.01 -3.09 -7.16
CA GLY A 203 12.46 -3.39 -5.82
C GLY A 203 12.12 -4.80 -5.40
N GLU A 204 12.30 -5.04 -4.11
CA GLU A 204 12.03 -6.28 -3.44
C GLU A 204 11.54 -6.01 -2.02
N PHE A 205 10.86 -6.98 -1.44
CA PHE A 205 10.65 -7.02 -0.01
C PHE A 205 10.85 -8.43 0.54
N THR A 206 11.24 -8.47 1.80
CA THR A 206 11.07 -9.64 2.67
C THR A 206 10.33 -9.17 3.91
N ILE A 207 9.34 -9.94 4.37
CA ILE A 207 8.61 -9.64 5.59
C ILE A 207 8.56 -10.89 6.47
N THR A 208 8.83 -10.71 7.76
CA THR A 208 8.58 -11.69 8.81
C THR A 208 7.66 -11.06 9.84
N ALA A 209 6.47 -11.64 10.03
CA ALA A 209 5.37 -11.05 10.76
C ALA A 209 4.76 -11.99 11.81
N LYS A 210 4.20 -11.39 12.88
CA LYS A 210 3.49 -12.07 13.98
C LYS A 210 2.13 -11.43 14.21
N SER A 211 1.16 -12.18 14.75
CA SER A 211 -0.14 -11.61 15.13
C SER A 211 0.05 -10.52 16.18
N VAL A 212 -0.96 -9.68 16.36
CA VAL A 212 -1.01 -8.71 17.45
C VAL A 212 -2.22 -9.04 18.32
N PRO A 213 -2.03 -9.47 19.58
CA PRO A 213 -0.77 -9.72 20.29
C PRO A 213 0.09 -10.86 19.70
N ASP A 214 1.39 -10.88 20.04
CA ASP A 214 2.37 -11.83 19.52
C ASP A 214 1.94 -13.29 19.70
N SER A 215 1.82 -14.03 18.61
CA SER A 215 1.67 -15.48 18.60
C SER A 215 3.03 -16.19 18.51
N SER A 216 3.01 -17.50 18.77
CA SER A 216 4.13 -18.40 18.46
C SER A 216 4.30 -18.61 16.95
N THR A 217 3.24 -18.39 16.16
CA THR A 217 3.25 -18.52 14.71
C THR A 217 3.91 -17.31 14.06
N THR A 218 4.85 -17.58 13.17
CA THR A 218 5.52 -16.56 12.35
C THR A 218 5.15 -16.78 10.89
N VAL A 219 4.88 -15.70 10.17
CA VAL A 219 4.62 -15.71 8.73
C VAL A 219 5.78 -15.01 8.04
N THR A 220 6.39 -15.68 7.06
CA THR A 220 7.45 -15.09 6.23
C THR A 220 7.02 -15.08 4.78
N SER A 221 7.29 -13.98 4.08
CA SER A 221 7.07 -13.83 2.64
C SER A 221 8.16 -12.98 2.04
N ALA A 222 8.47 -13.23 0.77
CA ALA A 222 9.39 -12.42 -0.02
C ALA A 222 8.85 -12.28 -1.44
N LEU A 223 9.17 -11.15 -2.07
CA LEU A 223 8.81 -10.86 -3.44
C LEU A 223 9.83 -9.92 -4.06
N ASP A 224 10.40 -10.35 -5.18
CA ASP A 224 11.20 -9.51 -6.07
C ASP A 224 10.29 -9.03 -7.21
N PHE A 225 10.18 -7.71 -7.37
CA PHE A 225 9.46 -7.04 -8.44
C PHE A 225 10.42 -6.14 -9.25
N GLY A 226 11.70 -6.52 -9.33
CA GLY A 226 12.76 -5.84 -10.07
C GLY A 226 12.53 -5.73 -11.58
N SER A 227 11.61 -6.52 -12.14
CA SER A 227 11.10 -6.35 -13.51
C SER A 227 10.13 -5.17 -13.67
N GLY A 228 9.77 -4.51 -12.56
CA GLY A 228 8.88 -3.36 -12.48
C GLY A 228 7.44 -3.74 -12.12
N ALA A 229 6.98 -3.22 -10.99
CA ALA A 229 5.57 -3.14 -10.65
C ALA A 229 5.00 -1.82 -11.18
N ARG A 230 3.81 -1.86 -11.79
CA ARG A 230 3.04 -0.64 -12.08
C ARG A 230 2.85 0.13 -10.77
N ALA A 231 3.07 1.43 -10.85
CA ALA A 231 3.04 2.31 -9.70
C ALA A 231 2.44 3.67 -10.03
N VAL A 232 2.06 4.38 -8.97
CA VAL A 232 1.69 5.80 -9.06
C VAL A 232 2.53 6.63 -8.12
N ARG A 233 2.78 7.88 -8.50
CA ARG A 233 3.36 8.90 -7.63
C ARG A 233 2.28 9.92 -7.32
N VAL A 234 1.94 10.03 -6.04
CA VAL A 234 0.99 11.00 -5.52
C VAL A 234 1.77 12.18 -4.97
N LYS A 235 1.57 13.37 -5.58
CA LYS A 235 2.12 14.62 -5.09
C LYS A 235 1.04 15.44 -4.41
N ILE A 236 1.33 15.85 -3.19
CA ILE A 236 0.47 16.73 -2.39
C ILE A 236 1.25 18.01 -2.10
N ARG A 237 0.66 19.16 -2.43
CA ARG A 237 1.28 20.48 -2.32
C ARG A 237 0.32 21.53 -1.76
N GLY A 238 0.87 22.58 -1.18
CA GLY A 238 0.12 23.76 -0.76
C GLY A 238 -0.60 23.58 0.57
N THR A 239 -1.62 24.39 0.85
CA THR A 239 -2.34 24.35 2.12
C THR A 239 -3.46 23.32 2.06
N LEU A 240 -3.40 22.32 2.95
CA LEU A 240 -4.48 21.37 3.17
C LEU A 240 -5.50 21.98 4.16
N PRO A 241 -6.81 21.86 3.88
CA PRO A 241 -7.86 22.36 4.76
C PRO A 241 -7.89 21.65 6.12
#